data_AF-A0A953Y180-F1
#
_entry.id   AF-A0A953Y180-F1
#
_cell.length_a   1.000
_cell.length_b   1.000
_cell.length_c   1.000
_cell.angle_alpha   90.00
_cell.angle_beta   90.00
_cell.angle_gamma   90.00
#
_symmetry.space_group_name_H-M   'P 1'
#
loop_
_entity.id
_entity.type
_entity.pdbx_description
1 polymer ?
#
loop_
_entity_poly.entity_id
_entity_poly.type
_entity_poly.pdbx_seq_one_letter_code
_entity_poly.pdbx_strand_id
1 'polypeptide(L)'
;MARKHSDSGSTSAAGFEIYRSPHRRRTSKLVSLGFGGLFVAVAGVGFYAYSATDSLIQNVKEGNNLATFSAYVLALKGPIPQAREALLDGLKSSSPALRGACARACGKYKQDLMVAMLGELAVTDPVPTVRIAALDGLAHNGKTLGVHRYLLQVLQEEDDQEVLVAACETTAKLDADIRRMFSALLDLVQDHRGRVAGAAVRALESMTDMRWGNDVLAWKRWYGQEYGR
;
A
#
# COMPACT_ATOMS: atom_id res chain seq x y z
N MET A 1 59.49 55.59 5.92
CA MET A 1 60.49 54.56 6.28
C MET A 1 60.69 53.63 5.10
N ALA A 2 61.93 53.43 4.71
CA ALA A 2 62.36 52.81 3.46
C ALA A 2 62.97 51.43 3.70
N ARG A 3 62.88 50.57 2.66
CA ARG A 3 63.88 49.58 2.20
C ARG A 3 64.22 48.35 3.06
N LYS A 4 64.00 47.18 2.44
CA LYS A 4 64.98 46.25 1.82
C LYS A 4 65.11 44.82 2.40
N HIS A 5 64.81 43.88 1.49
CA HIS A 5 65.63 42.78 0.95
C HIS A 5 65.98 41.48 1.72
N SER A 6 66.13 40.46 0.86
CA SER A 6 66.79 39.14 0.90
C SER A 6 66.06 38.06 1.70
N ASP A 7 65.48 36.99 1.12
CA ASP A 7 65.77 36.15 -0.06
C ASP A 7 66.92 35.13 0.16
N SER A 8 66.55 33.84 0.17
CA SER A 8 67.30 32.62 -0.22
C SER A 8 66.40 31.43 0.19
N GLY A 9 65.85 30.62 -0.72
CA GLY A 9 66.56 29.71 -1.64
C GLY A 9 66.98 28.48 -0.82
N SER A 10 66.58 27.24 -1.07
CA SER A 10 66.40 26.45 -2.30
C SER A 10 65.84 25.06 -1.86
N THR A 11 65.32 24.10 -2.64
CA THR A 11 65.51 23.71 -4.04
C THR A 11 64.53 22.57 -4.38
N SER A 12 64.04 22.54 -5.64
CA SER A 12 63.78 21.37 -6.51
C SER A 12 62.78 20.27 -6.09
N ALA A 13 61.97 19.67 -6.96
CA ALA A 13 61.87 19.70 -8.42
C ALA A 13 60.46 19.24 -8.86
N ALA A 14 60.02 19.77 -10.00
CA ALA A 14 58.81 19.42 -10.71
C ALA A 14 58.89 18.03 -11.39
N GLY A 15 57.74 17.46 -11.74
CA GLY A 15 57.67 16.31 -12.64
C GLY A 15 56.25 15.76 -12.80
N PHE A 16 55.47 16.37 -13.70
CA PHE A 16 54.27 15.77 -14.29
C PHE A 16 54.74 14.72 -15.31
N GLU A 17 54.31 13.46 -15.21
CA GLU A 17 54.16 12.60 -16.40
C GLU A 17 53.26 11.38 -16.12
N ILE A 18 52.20 11.28 -16.91
CA ILE A 18 51.31 10.14 -17.01
C ILE A 18 52.01 9.09 -17.88
N TYR A 19 52.38 7.95 -17.31
CA TYR A 19 52.84 6.78 -18.06
C TYR A 19 52.05 5.53 -17.64
N ARG A 20 51.20 5.06 -18.56
CA ARG A 20 50.58 3.72 -18.50
C ARG A 20 51.61 2.69 -18.95
N SER A 21 51.69 1.56 -18.25
CA SER A 21 51.64 0.18 -18.79
C SER A 21 52.01 -0.85 -17.67
N PRO A 22 52.05 -2.18 -17.93
CA PRO A 22 50.91 -3.07 -17.66
C PRO A 22 51.29 -4.30 -16.80
N HIS A 23 50.37 -4.93 -16.08
CA HIS A 23 50.57 -6.33 -15.68
C HIS A 23 49.32 -7.20 -15.70
N ARG A 24 49.50 -8.33 -16.40
CA ARG A 24 48.61 -9.47 -16.56
C ARG A 24 48.34 -10.21 -15.24
N ARG A 25 47.08 -10.65 -15.12
CA ARG A 25 46.56 -11.92 -14.58
C ARG A 25 47.22 -12.51 -13.33
N ARG A 26 46.44 -12.62 -12.25
CA ARG A 26 46.43 -13.84 -11.43
C ARG A 26 45.02 -14.17 -10.96
N THR A 27 44.58 -15.36 -11.34
CA THR A 27 43.35 -16.02 -10.91
C THR A 27 43.46 -16.42 -9.44
N SER A 28 42.43 -16.18 -8.65
CA SER A 28 42.06 -17.08 -7.56
C SER A 28 40.55 -17.08 -7.34
N LYS A 29 39.95 -18.23 -7.64
CA LYS A 29 38.62 -18.62 -7.16
C LYS A 29 38.71 -18.81 -5.64
N LEU A 30 37.70 -18.36 -4.89
CA LEU A 30 37.07 -18.96 -3.70
C LEU A 30 36.36 -17.85 -2.91
N VAL A 31 35.04 -17.77 -3.07
CA VAL A 31 34.05 -18.16 -2.04
C VAL A 31 33.90 -17.09 -0.96
N SER A 32 32.89 -16.26 -1.16
CA SER A 32 32.11 -15.67 -0.07
C SER A 32 30.64 -15.81 -0.46
N LEU A 33 30.04 -16.90 0.02
CA LEU A 33 28.60 -17.13 0.06
C LEU A 33 27.94 -15.97 0.81
N GLY A 34 27.26 -15.10 0.07
CA GLY A 34 26.23 -14.21 0.60
C GLY A 34 24.87 -14.80 0.25
N PHE A 35 24.28 -15.51 1.21
CA PHE A 35 22.91 -16.01 1.16
C PHE A 35 21.93 -14.84 0.93
N GLY A 36 21.15 -14.90 -0.15
CA GLY A 36 20.03 -13.97 -0.37
C GLY A 36 19.92 -13.52 -1.81
N GLY A 37 19.14 -14.22 -2.64
CA GLY A 37 18.76 -13.65 -3.94
C GLY A 37 18.34 -14.60 -5.06
N LEU A 38 18.43 -15.93 -4.92
CA LEU A 38 18.24 -16.79 -6.08
C LEU A 38 17.42 -18.05 -5.78
N PHE A 39 16.10 -17.89 -5.64
CA PHE A 39 15.15 -18.98 -5.89
C PHE A 39 13.89 -18.58 -6.68
N VAL A 40 13.74 -17.33 -7.14
CA VAL A 40 12.48 -16.87 -7.75
C VAL A 40 12.48 -16.82 -9.28
N ALA A 41 13.63 -16.81 -9.96
CA ALA A 41 13.64 -16.44 -11.38
C ALA A 41 13.44 -17.58 -12.41
N VAL A 42 13.70 -18.86 -12.07
CA VAL A 42 13.63 -19.96 -13.06
C VAL A 42 12.47 -20.94 -12.82
N ALA A 43 11.92 -21.00 -11.61
CA ALA A 43 10.62 -21.65 -11.37
C ALA A 43 9.42 -20.74 -11.75
N GLY A 44 9.64 -19.41 -11.79
CA GLY A 44 8.59 -18.42 -12.04
C GLY A 44 7.95 -18.51 -13.43
N VAL A 45 8.71 -18.81 -14.49
CA VAL A 45 8.13 -18.80 -15.85
C VAL A 45 7.33 -20.07 -16.15
N GLY A 46 7.72 -21.23 -15.59
CA GLY A 46 6.96 -22.48 -15.72
C GLY A 46 5.73 -22.56 -14.83
N PHE A 47 5.76 -21.92 -13.65
CA PHE A 47 4.65 -21.93 -12.69
C PHE A 47 3.54 -20.93 -13.04
N TYR A 48 3.89 -19.77 -13.61
CA TYR A 48 2.91 -18.77 -14.08
C TYR A 48 2.07 -19.26 -15.28
N ALA A 49 2.55 -20.25 -16.03
CA ALA A 49 1.85 -20.85 -17.16
C ALA A 49 0.94 -22.03 -16.77
N TYR A 50 0.99 -22.54 -15.52
CA TYR A 50 0.40 -23.85 -15.18
C TYR A 50 -0.34 -23.98 -13.84
N SER A 51 -0.71 -22.89 -13.17
CA SER A 51 -1.79 -23.03 -12.18
C SER A 51 -3.13 -23.03 -12.93
N ALA A 52 -3.60 -24.23 -13.30
CA ALA A 52 -4.95 -24.38 -13.82
C ALA A 52 -5.93 -23.67 -12.88
N THR A 53 -6.76 -22.78 -13.43
CA THR A 53 -7.71 -21.98 -12.65
C THR A 53 -8.54 -22.84 -11.70
N ASP A 54 -8.92 -24.04 -12.14
CA ASP A 54 -9.66 -25.01 -11.34
C ASP A 54 -8.88 -25.48 -10.11
N SER A 55 -7.57 -25.73 -10.24
CA SER A 55 -6.72 -26.10 -9.09
C SER A 55 -6.59 -24.96 -8.09
N LEU A 56 -6.48 -23.70 -8.57
CA LEU A 56 -6.46 -22.52 -7.69
C LEU A 56 -7.77 -22.40 -6.92
N ILE A 57 -8.90 -22.56 -7.61
CA ILE A 57 -10.24 -22.50 -7.01
C ILE A 57 -10.38 -23.63 -5.97
N GLN A 58 -9.95 -24.85 -6.31
CA GLN A 58 -10.03 -26.00 -5.43
C GLN A 58 -9.19 -25.80 -4.16
N ASN A 59 -7.97 -25.28 -4.28
CA ASN A 59 -7.15 -24.98 -3.12
C ASN A 59 -7.82 -23.98 -2.17
N VAL A 60 -8.46 -22.94 -2.72
CA VAL A 60 -9.22 -21.97 -1.91
C VAL A 60 -10.42 -22.65 -1.22
N LYS A 61 -11.19 -23.46 -1.96
CA LYS A 61 -12.34 -24.20 -1.42
C LYS A 61 -11.96 -25.14 -0.27
N GLU A 62 -10.85 -25.85 -0.43
CA GLU A 62 -10.35 -26.80 0.57
C GLU A 62 -9.68 -26.11 1.77
N GLY A 63 -9.32 -24.83 1.64
CA GLY A 63 -8.58 -24.12 2.69
C GLY A 63 -7.21 -24.73 2.99
N ASN A 64 -6.61 -25.44 2.03
CA ASN A 64 -5.36 -26.16 2.21
C ASN A 64 -4.13 -25.22 2.26
N ASN A 65 -2.92 -25.77 2.39
CA ASN A 65 -1.68 -24.99 2.52
C ASN A 65 -1.39 -24.05 1.33
N LEU A 66 -2.01 -24.29 0.17
CA LEU A 66 -1.90 -23.46 -1.03
C LEU A 66 -3.05 -22.46 -1.17
N ALA A 67 -4.06 -22.48 -0.30
CA ALA A 67 -5.26 -21.65 -0.43
C ALA A 67 -4.94 -20.16 -0.47
N THR A 68 -4.12 -19.68 0.46
CA THR A 68 -3.76 -18.25 0.55
C THR A 68 -3.03 -17.79 -0.71
N PHE A 69 -2.02 -18.54 -1.12
CA PHE A 69 -1.30 -18.28 -2.36
C PHE A 69 -2.24 -18.32 -3.58
N SER A 70 -3.15 -19.29 -3.62
CA SER A 70 -4.10 -19.44 -4.72
C SER A 70 -5.05 -18.25 -4.81
N ALA A 71 -5.57 -17.76 -3.68
CA ALA A 71 -6.39 -16.55 -3.62
C ALA A 71 -5.63 -15.31 -4.11
N TYR A 72 -4.34 -15.16 -3.77
CA TYR A 72 -3.50 -14.07 -4.31
C TYR A 72 -3.35 -14.16 -5.83
N VAL A 73 -3.07 -15.35 -6.38
CA VAL A 73 -2.96 -15.53 -7.84
C VAL A 73 -4.28 -15.23 -8.54
N LEU A 74 -5.42 -15.64 -7.95
CA LEU A 74 -6.75 -15.29 -8.45
C LEU A 74 -6.97 -13.76 -8.45
N ALA A 75 -6.55 -13.05 -7.40
CA ALA A 75 -6.62 -11.59 -7.37
C ALA A 75 -5.81 -10.91 -8.48
N LEU A 76 -4.63 -11.45 -8.82
CA LEU A 76 -3.79 -10.95 -9.91
C LEU A 76 -4.37 -11.23 -11.29
N LYS A 77 -5.05 -12.37 -11.46
CA LYS A 77 -5.76 -12.72 -12.69
C LYS A 77 -7.02 -11.88 -12.92
N GLY A 78 -7.53 -11.23 -11.89
CA GLY A 78 -8.76 -10.44 -11.94
C GLY A 78 -10.02 -11.27 -11.65
N PRO A 79 -11.22 -10.75 -11.98
CA PRO A 79 -12.47 -11.40 -11.59
C PRO A 79 -12.71 -12.66 -12.44
N ILE A 80 -12.51 -13.84 -11.85
CA ILE A 80 -12.82 -15.13 -12.47
C ILE A 80 -14.19 -15.60 -11.97
N PRO A 81 -15.24 -15.65 -12.81
CA PRO A 81 -16.60 -15.98 -12.35
C PRO A 81 -16.69 -17.28 -11.53
N GLN A 82 -15.95 -18.32 -11.95
CA GLN A 82 -15.92 -19.64 -11.32
C GLN A 82 -15.28 -19.63 -9.93
N ALA A 83 -14.41 -18.65 -9.64
CA ALA A 83 -13.74 -18.52 -8.35
C ALA A 83 -14.58 -17.78 -7.31
N ARG A 84 -15.68 -17.12 -7.72
CA ARG A 84 -16.43 -16.18 -6.88
C ARG A 84 -16.89 -16.82 -5.58
N GLU A 85 -17.52 -17.99 -5.65
CA GLU A 85 -18.07 -18.68 -4.47
C GLU A 85 -16.96 -19.13 -3.52
N ALA A 86 -15.89 -19.72 -4.06
CA ALA A 86 -14.73 -20.13 -3.27
C ALA A 86 -14.09 -18.95 -2.52
N LEU A 87 -13.95 -17.80 -3.20
CA LEU A 87 -13.40 -16.60 -2.58
C LEU A 87 -14.32 -16.04 -1.49
N LEU A 88 -15.63 -16.01 -1.71
CA LEU A 88 -16.62 -15.58 -0.72
C LEU A 88 -16.62 -16.49 0.51
N ASP A 89 -16.51 -17.80 0.33
CA ASP A 89 -16.38 -18.74 1.46
C ASP A 89 -15.04 -18.56 2.18
N GLY A 90 -13.96 -18.28 1.43
CA GLY A 90 -12.65 -17.97 2.00
C GLY A 90 -12.62 -16.72 2.89
N LEU A 91 -13.54 -15.75 2.70
CA LEU A 91 -13.72 -14.61 3.62
C LEU A 91 -14.14 -15.05 5.04
N LYS A 92 -14.63 -16.27 5.21
CA LYS A 92 -15.06 -16.83 6.51
C LYS A 92 -14.03 -17.81 7.08
N SER A 93 -12.87 -17.97 6.44
CA SER A 93 -11.83 -18.88 6.88
C SER A 93 -11.32 -18.56 8.28
N SER A 94 -10.98 -19.58 9.07
CA SER A 94 -10.26 -19.40 10.33
C SER A 94 -8.87 -18.78 10.13
N SER A 95 -8.26 -18.95 8.95
CA SER A 95 -6.97 -18.37 8.59
C SER A 95 -7.12 -16.89 8.20
N PRO A 96 -6.54 -15.94 8.98
CA PRO A 96 -6.58 -14.52 8.64
C PRO A 96 -5.89 -14.22 7.30
N ALA A 97 -4.82 -14.95 6.99
CA ALA A 97 -4.09 -14.79 5.74
C ALA A 97 -4.97 -15.13 4.53
N LEU A 98 -5.77 -16.22 4.62
CA LEU A 98 -6.70 -16.57 3.56
C LEU A 98 -7.84 -15.55 3.44
N ARG A 99 -8.42 -15.11 4.57
CA ARG A 99 -9.46 -14.06 4.55
C ARG A 99 -8.97 -12.79 3.85
N GLY A 100 -7.79 -12.30 4.22
CA GLY A 100 -7.19 -11.11 3.60
C GLY A 100 -6.88 -11.29 2.11
N ALA A 101 -6.38 -12.45 1.70
CA ALA A 101 -6.14 -12.75 0.28
C ALA A 101 -7.45 -12.79 -0.52
N CYS A 102 -8.48 -13.45 0.02
CA CYS A 102 -9.81 -13.47 -0.57
C CYS A 102 -10.45 -12.08 -0.64
N ALA A 103 -10.29 -11.24 0.39
CA ALA A 103 -10.82 -9.87 0.40
C ALA A 103 -10.25 -9.04 -0.77
N ARG A 104 -8.93 -9.11 -1.00
CA ARG A 104 -8.28 -8.45 -2.15
C ARG A 104 -8.79 -8.99 -3.49
N ALA A 105 -8.99 -10.31 -3.59
CA ALA A 105 -9.53 -10.94 -4.80
C ALA A 105 -10.98 -10.53 -5.07
N CYS A 106 -11.83 -10.55 -4.04
CA CYS A 106 -13.23 -10.10 -4.09
C CYS A 106 -13.35 -8.64 -4.53
N GLY A 107 -12.41 -7.76 -4.14
CA GLY A 107 -12.36 -6.37 -4.61
C GLY A 107 -12.25 -6.22 -6.13
N LYS A 108 -11.76 -7.24 -6.85
CA LYS A 108 -11.71 -7.23 -8.33
C LYS A 108 -13.08 -7.43 -8.97
N TYR A 109 -14.04 -7.99 -8.24
CA TYR A 109 -15.42 -8.15 -8.69
C TYR A 109 -16.16 -6.85 -8.39
N LYS A 110 -16.40 -6.05 -9.43
CA LYS A 110 -17.05 -4.73 -9.41
C LYS A 110 -18.56 -4.80 -9.10
N GLN A 111 -18.95 -5.49 -8.03
CA GLN A 111 -20.34 -5.85 -7.68
C GLN A 111 -20.73 -5.28 -6.31
N ASP A 112 -22.01 -4.92 -6.13
CA ASP A 112 -22.50 -4.31 -4.87
C ASP A 112 -22.46 -5.31 -3.70
N LEU A 113 -22.69 -6.60 -3.99
CA LEU A 113 -22.52 -7.67 -3.01
C LEU A 113 -21.11 -7.65 -2.40
N MET A 114 -20.08 -7.38 -3.20
CA MET A 114 -18.70 -7.32 -2.73
C MET A 114 -18.46 -6.10 -1.87
N VAL A 115 -19.11 -4.96 -2.17
CA VAL A 115 -19.07 -3.78 -1.31
C VAL A 115 -19.63 -4.10 0.07
N ALA A 116 -20.78 -4.78 0.13
CA ALA A 116 -21.36 -5.18 1.41
C ALA A 116 -20.42 -6.13 2.19
N MET A 117 -19.95 -7.21 1.55
CA MET A 117 -19.10 -8.20 2.25
C MET A 117 -17.76 -7.64 2.69
N LEU A 118 -17.09 -6.84 1.85
CA LEU A 118 -15.82 -6.20 2.20
C LEU A 118 -16.03 -5.09 3.23
N GLY A 119 -17.14 -4.37 3.17
CA GLY A 119 -17.51 -3.36 4.16
C GLY A 119 -17.71 -3.95 5.55
N GLU A 120 -18.49 -5.03 5.67
CA GLU A 120 -18.66 -5.75 6.93
C GLU A 120 -17.30 -6.22 7.49
N LEU A 121 -16.46 -6.78 6.62
CA LEU A 121 -15.14 -7.28 7.03
C LEU A 121 -14.21 -6.15 7.49
N ALA A 122 -14.26 -4.98 6.83
CA ALA A 122 -13.48 -3.80 7.18
C ALA A 122 -13.84 -3.25 8.57
N VAL A 123 -15.06 -3.48 9.05
CA VAL A 123 -15.54 -3.03 10.36
C VAL A 123 -15.37 -4.11 11.44
N THR A 124 -15.60 -5.38 11.09
CA THR A 124 -15.82 -6.43 12.10
C THR A 124 -14.70 -7.46 12.22
N ASP A 125 -13.77 -7.57 11.27
CA ASP A 125 -12.72 -8.59 11.37
C ASP A 125 -11.78 -8.31 12.55
N PRO A 126 -11.52 -9.29 13.44
CA PRO A 126 -10.67 -9.08 14.60
C PRO A 126 -9.21 -8.78 14.24
N VAL A 127 -8.77 -9.10 13.02
CA VAL A 127 -7.37 -8.97 12.59
C VAL A 127 -7.19 -7.70 11.74
N PRO A 128 -6.39 -6.71 12.19
CA PRO A 128 -6.19 -5.44 11.47
C PRO A 128 -5.74 -5.61 10.02
N THR A 129 -4.87 -6.58 9.74
CA THR A 129 -4.38 -6.83 8.38
C THR A 129 -5.48 -7.33 7.43
N VAL A 130 -6.53 -7.97 7.95
CA VAL A 130 -7.71 -8.36 7.17
C VAL A 130 -8.61 -7.15 6.92
N ARG A 131 -8.81 -6.28 7.92
CA ARG A 131 -9.56 -5.02 7.74
C ARG A 131 -8.91 -4.13 6.68
N ILE A 132 -7.58 -3.98 6.71
CA ILE A 132 -6.81 -3.27 5.67
C ILE A 132 -7.01 -3.92 4.30
N ALA A 133 -6.95 -5.25 4.21
CA ALA A 133 -7.17 -5.97 2.95
C ALA A 133 -8.60 -5.77 2.41
N ALA A 134 -9.59 -5.64 3.29
CA ALA A 134 -10.97 -5.36 2.94
C ALA A 134 -11.15 -3.91 2.42
N LEU A 135 -10.54 -2.93 3.08
CA LEU A 135 -10.48 -1.52 2.63
C LEU A 135 -9.79 -1.40 1.26
N ASP A 136 -8.64 -2.06 1.10
CA ASP A 136 -7.97 -2.20 -0.21
C ASP A 136 -8.91 -2.81 -1.26
N GLY A 137 -9.66 -3.86 -0.87
CA GLY A 137 -10.67 -4.48 -1.71
C GLY A 137 -11.79 -3.52 -2.12
N LEU A 138 -12.29 -2.70 -1.21
CA LEU A 138 -13.30 -1.66 -1.47
C LEU A 138 -12.78 -0.61 -2.45
N ALA A 139 -11.57 -0.09 -2.23
CA ALA A 139 -10.93 0.85 -3.14
C ALA A 139 -10.80 0.25 -4.55
N HIS A 140 -10.39 -1.01 -4.65
CA HIS A 140 -10.30 -1.73 -5.92
C HIS A 140 -11.66 -2.08 -6.52
N ASN A 141 -12.71 -2.23 -5.74
CA ASN A 141 -14.07 -2.41 -6.26
C ASN A 141 -14.54 -1.11 -6.94
N GLY A 142 -14.20 0.05 -6.39
CA GLY A 142 -14.44 1.34 -7.05
C GLY A 142 -15.90 1.78 -7.06
N LYS A 143 -16.82 1.00 -6.48
CA LYS A 143 -18.21 1.41 -6.29
C LYS A 143 -18.34 2.24 -5.02
N THR A 144 -19.02 3.38 -5.15
CA THR A 144 -19.22 4.33 -4.06
C THR A 144 -20.56 4.14 -3.34
N LEU A 145 -21.54 3.50 -3.99
CA LEU A 145 -22.86 3.30 -3.42
C LEU A 145 -22.77 2.40 -2.17
N GLY A 146 -23.20 2.95 -1.04
CA GLY A 146 -23.26 2.22 0.24
C GLY A 146 -21.93 2.05 0.97
N VAL A 147 -20.78 2.40 0.37
CA VAL A 147 -19.46 2.25 1.02
C VAL A 147 -19.26 3.21 2.20
N HIS A 148 -19.89 4.38 2.13
CA HIS A 148 -19.72 5.47 3.09
C HIS A 148 -20.07 5.08 4.53
N ARG A 149 -21.04 4.17 4.75
CA ARG A 149 -21.41 3.73 6.10
C ARG A 149 -20.27 2.99 6.79
N TYR A 150 -19.56 2.16 6.03
CA TYR A 150 -18.43 1.37 6.52
C TYR A 150 -17.22 2.25 6.75
N LEU A 151 -16.92 3.14 5.81
CA LEU A 151 -15.81 4.08 5.96
C LEU A 151 -16.02 5.01 7.15
N LEU A 152 -17.23 5.55 7.34
CA LEU A 152 -17.52 6.38 8.52
C LEU A 152 -17.28 5.63 9.82
N GLN A 153 -17.81 4.41 9.92
CA GLN A 153 -17.65 3.62 11.11
C GLN A 153 -16.16 3.37 11.42
N VAL A 154 -15.37 2.96 10.41
CA VAL A 154 -13.93 2.78 10.59
C VAL A 154 -13.23 4.09 10.98
N LEU A 155 -13.54 5.21 10.31
CA LEU A 155 -12.90 6.50 10.60
C LEU A 155 -13.23 7.04 12.01
N GLN A 156 -14.35 6.61 12.61
CA GLN A 156 -14.83 7.11 13.91
C GLN A 156 -14.50 6.18 15.08
N GLU A 157 -14.49 4.86 14.85
CA GLU A 157 -14.44 3.85 15.92
C GLU A 157 -13.14 3.03 15.94
N GLU A 158 -12.27 3.14 14.93
CA GLU A 158 -11.05 2.35 14.84
C GLU A 158 -9.88 2.94 15.66
N ASP A 159 -9.16 2.06 16.36
CA ASP A 159 -7.98 2.41 17.14
C ASP A 159 -6.66 2.04 16.44
N ASP A 160 -6.67 1.07 15.52
CA ASP A 160 -5.47 0.68 14.77
C ASP A 160 -5.08 1.75 13.75
N GLN A 161 -3.89 2.32 13.92
CA GLN A 161 -3.36 3.37 13.06
C GLN A 161 -3.31 2.97 11.58
N GLU A 162 -2.91 1.75 11.26
CA GLU A 162 -2.74 1.33 9.87
C GLU A 162 -4.10 1.11 9.20
N VAL A 163 -5.10 0.67 9.96
CA VAL A 163 -6.49 0.57 9.46
C VAL A 163 -7.06 1.97 9.18
N LEU A 164 -6.87 2.94 10.08
CA LEU A 164 -7.30 4.33 9.85
C LEU A 164 -6.63 4.95 8.62
N VAL A 165 -5.31 4.74 8.46
CA VAL A 165 -4.59 5.21 7.26
C VAL A 165 -5.20 4.59 6.00
N ALA A 166 -5.45 3.28 5.99
CA ALA A 166 -6.09 2.60 4.86
C ALA A 166 -7.52 3.10 4.59
N ALA A 167 -8.27 3.48 5.63
CA ALA A 167 -9.61 4.04 5.51
C ALA A 167 -9.59 5.45 4.88
N CYS A 168 -8.67 6.32 5.32
CA CYS A 168 -8.46 7.63 4.69
C CYS A 168 -8.07 7.50 3.21
N GLU A 169 -7.13 6.59 2.89
CA GLU A 169 -6.73 6.36 1.50
C GLU A 169 -7.87 5.79 0.65
N THR A 170 -8.67 4.87 1.20
CA THR A 170 -9.84 4.31 0.50
C THR A 170 -10.89 5.38 0.25
N THR A 171 -11.13 6.26 1.23
CA THR A 171 -12.04 7.40 1.13
C THR A 171 -11.63 8.34 -0.01
N ALA A 172 -10.35 8.66 -0.10
CA ALA A 172 -9.78 9.47 -1.18
C ALA A 172 -9.89 8.79 -2.56
N LYS A 173 -9.46 7.53 -2.66
CA LYS A 173 -9.46 6.75 -3.92
C LYS A 173 -10.86 6.55 -4.50
N LEU A 174 -11.87 6.47 -3.65
CA LEU A 174 -13.26 6.30 -4.07
C LEU A 174 -13.97 7.62 -4.36
N ASP A 175 -13.33 8.76 -4.09
CA ASP A 175 -13.99 10.07 -4.10
C ASP A 175 -15.33 10.00 -3.33
N ALA A 176 -15.24 9.47 -2.09
CA ALA A 176 -16.43 9.27 -1.28
C ALA A 176 -17.13 10.62 -1.01
N ASP A 177 -18.43 10.61 -0.75
CA ASP A 177 -19.20 11.83 -0.51
C ASP A 177 -18.59 12.65 0.64
N ILE A 178 -17.88 13.74 0.30
CA ILE A 178 -17.17 14.60 1.25
C ILE A 178 -18.12 15.14 2.31
N ARG A 179 -19.40 15.39 1.97
CA ARG A 179 -20.39 15.90 2.93
C ARG A 179 -20.63 14.94 4.09
N ARG A 180 -20.47 13.64 3.84
CA ARG A 180 -20.59 12.60 4.85
C ARG A 180 -19.28 12.42 5.61
N MET A 181 -18.15 12.44 4.91
CA MET A 181 -16.84 12.10 5.49
C MET A 181 -16.20 13.26 6.26
N PHE A 182 -16.58 14.51 5.96
CA PHE A 182 -15.83 15.70 6.37
C PHE A 182 -15.56 15.76 7.87
N SER A 183 -16.58 15.57 8.72
CA SER A 183 -16.38 15.67 10.18
C SER A 183 -15.39 14.62 10.68
N ALA A 184 -15.54 13.36 10.27
CA ALA A 184 -14.66 12.28 10.71
C ALA A 184 -13.22 12.50 10.24
N LEU A 185 -13.03 12.90 8.98
CA LEU A 185 -11.69 13.23 8.47
C LEU A 185 -11.08 14.44 9.19
N LEU A 186 -11.89 15.46 9.50
CA LEU A 186 -11.41 16.65 10.20
C LEU A 186 -10.98 16.35 11.64
N ASP A 187 -11.69 15.45 12.33
CA ASP A 187 -11.29 14.97 13.65
C ASP A 187 -9.94 14.24 13.58
N LEU A 188 -9.73 13.40 12.55
CA LEU A 188 -8.48 12.69 12.32
C LEU A 188 -7.30 13.60 11.91
N VAL A 189 -7.54 14.78 11.32
CA VAL A 189 -6.48 15.79 11.10
C VAL A 189 -5.86 16.23 12.44
N GLN A 190 -6.62 16.17 13.53
CA GLN A 190 -6.15 16.51 14.87
C GLN A 190 -5.57 15.31 15.63
N ASP A 191 -5.51 14.12 15.00
CA ASP A 191 -4.96 12.93 15.63
C ASP A 191 -3.48 13.11 15.99
N HIS A 192 -3.11 12.73 17.21
CA HIS A 192 -1.74 12.82 17.71
C HIS A 192 -0.75 11.94 16.93
N ARG A 193 -1.25 10.91 16.24
CA ARG A 193 -0.49 10.01 15.39
C ARG A 193 -0.26 10.67 14.04
N GLY A 194 0.95 11.17 13.80
CA GLY A 194 1.28 11.92 12.58
C GLY A 194 0.99 11.18 11.26
N ARG A 195 0.99 9.84 11.25
CA ARG A 195 0.59 9.07 10.05
C ARG A 195 -0.92 9.14 9.77
N VAL A 196 -1.75 9.09 10.80
CA VAL A 196 -3.22 9.22 10.69
C VAL A 196 -3.57 10.63 10.24
N ALA A 197 -3.07 11.64 10.95
CA ALA A 197 -3.31 13.05 10.60
C ALA A 197 -2.87 13.36 9.17
N GLY A 198 -1.68 12.92 8.77
CA GLY A 198 -1.20 13.09 7.40
C GLY A 198 -2.06 12.38 6.36
N ALA A 199 -2.62 11.21 6.67
CA ALA A 199 -3.53 10.50 5.77
C ALA A 199 -4.89 11.20 5.64
N ALA A 200 -5.44 11.71 6.75
CA ALA A 200 -6.68 12.48 6.77
C ALA A 200 -6.56 13.78 5.96
N VAL A 201 -5.44 14.50 6.13
CA VAL A 201 -5.13 15.68 5.30
C VAL A 201 -5.11 15.30 3.82
N ARG A 202 -4.34 14.29 3.41
CA ARG A 202 -4.27 13.88 2.00
C ARG A 202 -5.63 13.48 1.44
N ALA A 203 -6.49 12.87 2.26
CA ALA A 203 -7.85 12.54 1.85
C ALA A 203 -8.68 13.79 1.60
N LEU A 204 -8.70 14.75 2.54
CA LEU A 204 -9.39 16.03 2.36
C LEU A 204 -8.87 16.77 1.12
N GLU A 205 -7.55 16.91 0.97
CA GLU A 205 -6.96 17.60 -0.19
C GLU A 205 -7.31 16.91 -1.52
N SER A 206 -7.36 15.57 -1.54
CA SER A 206 -7.73 14.80 -2.73
C SER A 206 -9.21 14.92 -3.09
N MET A 207 -10.09 15.13 -2.11
CA MET A 207 -11.54 15.18 -2.33
C MET A 207 -12.07 16.59 -2.60
N THR A 208 -11.25 17.63 -2.34
CA THR A 208 -11.69 19.03 -2.43
C THR A 208 -10.80 19.92 -3.27
N ASP A 209 -9.66 19.41 -3.76
CA ASP A 209 -8.57 20.17 -4.42
C ASP A 209 -7.95 21.32 -3.58
N MET A 210 -8.29 21.39 -2.29
CA MET A 210 -7.78 22.42 -1.37
C MET A 210 -6.50 21.92 -0.70
N ARG A 211 -5.62 22.84 -0.27
CA ARG A 211 -4.33 22.49 0.36
C ARG A 211 -4.06 23.32 1.62
N TRP A 212 -4.82 23.05 2.67
CA TRP A 212 -4.66 23.72 3.96
C TRP A 212 -3.85 22.91 4.97
N GLY A 213 -3.41 21.71 4.61
CA GLY A 213 -2.69 20.84 5.53
C GLY A 213 -3.48 20.64 6.83
N ASN A 214 -2.83 20.90 7.95
CA ASN A 214 -3.41 20.74 9.29
C ASN A 214 -4.25 21.95 9.77
N ASP A 215 -4.51 22.97 8.94
CA ASP A 215 -5.33 24.12 9.35
C ASP A 215 -6.82 23.78 9.37
N VAL A 216 -7.26 23.22 10.50
CA VAL A 216 -8.65 22.85 10.77
C VAL A 216 -9.61 24.04 10.65
N LEU A 217 -9.18 25.27 10.97
CA LEU A 217 -10.04 26.45 10.87
C LEU A 217 -10.26 26.88 9.42
N ALA A 218 -9.25 26.73 8.56
CA ALA A 218 -9.41 26.91 7.11
C ALA A 218 -10.39 25.88 6.54
N TRP A 219 -10.22 24.59 6.88
CA TRP A 219 -11.15 23.52 6.46
C TRP A 219 -12.59 23.81 6.87
N LYS A 220 -12.84 24.16 8.16
CA LYS A 220 -14.19 24.48 8.66
C LYS A 220 -14.82 25.67 7.95
N ARG A 221 -14.05 26.74 7.73
CA ARG A 221 -14.53 27.96 7.05
C ARG A 221 -14.97 27.66 5.63
N TRP A 222 -14.15 26.93 4.87
CA TRP A 222 -14.49 26.52 3.52
C TRP A 222 -15.73 25.63 3.48
N TYR A 223 -15.77 24.58 4.31
CA TYR A 223 -16.91 23.65 4.31
C TYR A 223 -18.23 24.37 4.63
N GLY A 224 -18.20 25.33 5.58
CA GLY A 224 -19.35 26.18 5.87
C GLY A 224 -19.78 27.09 4.72
N GLN A 225 -18.84 27.59 3.91
CA GLN A 225 -19.16 28.41 2.72
C GLN A 225 -19.75 27.56 1.59
N GLU A 226 -19.20 26.37 1.36
CA GLU A 226 -19.59 25.49 0.27
C GLU A 226 -20.92 24.78 0.53
N TYR A 227 -21.18 24.37 1.78
CA TYR A 227 -22.32 23.51 2.12
C TYR A 227 -23.27 24.07 3.19
N GLY A 228 -23.01 25.25 3.75
CA GLY A 228 -23.79 25.84 4.85
C GLY A 228 -25.11 26.51 4.46
N ARG A 229 -25.89 25.92 3.56
CA ARG A 229 -27.27 26.37 3.22
C ARG A 229 -28.31 25.34 3.64
#